data_AF-A0A7X7BY68-F1
#
_entry.id   AF-A0A7X7BY68-F1
#
_cell.length_a   1.000
_cell.length_b   1.000
_cell.length_c   1.000
_cell.angle_alpha   90.00
_cell.angle_beta   90.00
_cell.angle_gamma   90.00
#
_symmetry.space_group_name_H-M   'P 1'
#
loop_
_entity.id
_entity.type
_entity.pdbx_description
1 polymer ?
#
loop_
_entity_poly.entity_id
_entity_poly.type
_entity_poly.pdbx_seq_one_letter_code
_entity_poly.pdbx_strand_id
1 'polypeptide(L)'
;MLNNDEFIVLDKEEPFSQMLESMRNNFTTEEEIHYADSVRYAYAAYMQVIREAPLVWQEGFDARTSWYFGRAQKYFNYLRNSIAHLTDISQRELRRNSEMMESTFFRSMMPAVAALIVGLIVILLFNSFINYYLISPINKMNQSLRDFSKYGKDYILYFSEDDELEDLNNAIKDIVEESKLLKSKK
;
A
#
# COMPACT_ATOMS: atom_id res chain seq x y z
N MET A 1 -22.05 -7.42 61.17
CA MET A 1 -22.46 -6.63 59.99
C MET A 1 -21.20 -6.03 59.42
N LEU A 2 -20.68 -6.64 58.34
CA LEU A 2 -19.41 -6.27 57.72
C LEU A 2 -19.65 -5.08 56.78
N ASN A 3 -18.80 -4.06 56.91
CA ASN A 3 -18.99 -2.72 56.38
C ASN A 3 -18.66 -2.66 54.87
N ASN A 4 -19.53 -2.01 54.10
CA ASN A 4 -19.58 -1.99 52.63
C ASN A 4 -18.52 -1.08 51.94
N ASP A 5 -17.46 -0.66 52.63
CA ASP A 5 -16.54 0.36 52.12
C ASP A 5 -15.24 -0.19 51.51
N GLU A 6 -15.03 -1.52 51.56
CA GLU A 6 -13.84 -2.18 51.02
C GLU A 6 -13.95 -2.48 49.49
N PHE A 7 -15.11 -2.23 48.88
CA PHE A 7 -15.44 -2.76 47.55
C PHE A 7 -15.20 -1.80 46.36
N ILE A 8 -15.09 -0.48 46.57
CA ILE A 8 -15.07 0.48 45.43
C ILE A 8 -13.68 0.64 44.80
N VAL A 9 -12.60 0.27 45.50
CA VAL A 9 -11.21 0.41 44.99
C VAL A 9 -10.73 -0.84 44.25
N LEU A 10 -11.22 -2.03 44.62
CA LEU A 10 -10.82 -3.31 44.03
C LEU A 10 -11.44 -3.58 42.64
N ASP A 11 -12.64 -3.08 42.38
CA ASP A 11 -13.40 -3.35 41.13
C ASP A 11 -12.79 -2.69 39.86
N LYS A 12 -11.81 -1.79 40.01
CA LYS A 12 -11.15 -1.11 38.88
C LYS A 12 -9.69 -1.53 38.65
N GLU A 13 -9.15 -2.45 39.45
CA GLU A 13 -7.78 -2.96 39.27
C GLU A 13 -7.71 -3.93 38.06
N GLU A 14 -8.72 -4.78 37.86
CA GLU A 14 -8.76 -5.74 36.75
C GLU A 14 -8.79 -5.10 35.36
N PRO A 15 -9.65 -4.09 35.07
CA PRO A 15 -9.74 -3.54 33.73
C PRO A 15 -8.45 -2.83 33.28
N PHE A 16 -7.76 -2.13 34.18
CA PHE A 16 -6.55 -1.39 33.84
C PHE A 16 -5.35 -2.32 33.68
N SER A 17 -5.20 -3.32 34.55
CA SER A 17 -4.14 -4.32 34.43
C SER A 17 -4.30 -5.18 33.18
N GLN A 18 -5.52 -5.61 32.85
CA GLN A 18 -5.81 -6.33 31.60
C GLN A 18 -5.53 -5.47 30.36
N MET A 19 -5.86 -4.18 30.40
CA MET A 19 -5.55 -3.25 29.31
C MET A 19 -4.02 -3.14 29.10
N LEU A 20 -3.24 -3.00 30.18
CA LEU A 20 -1.77 -2.93 30.09
C LEU A 20 -1.15 -4.23 29.56
N GLU A 21 -1.61 -5.39 30.01
CA GLU A 21 -1.11 -6.67 29.48
C GLU A 21 -1.50 -6.88 28.01
N SER A 22 -2.68 -6.41 27.58
CA SER A 22 -3.08 -6.45 26.17
C SER A 22 -2.21 -5.55 25.29
N MET A 23 -1.84 -4.36 25.77
CA MET A 23 -0.92 -3.45 25.09
C MET A 23 0.48 -4.06 25.01
N ARG A 24 0.97 -4.60 26.13
CA ARG A 24 2.28 -5.28 26.23
C ARG A 24 2.42 -6.43 25.25
N ASN A 25 1.39 -7.25 25.08
CA ASN A 25 1.41 -8.38 24.14
C ASN A 25 1.43 -7.97 22.66
N ASN A 26 1.03 -6.73 22.35
CA ASN A 26 1.03 -6.19 20.99
C ASN A 26 2.29 -5.38 20.66
N PHE A 27 3.13 -5.08 21.65
CA PHE A 27 4.38 -4.37 21.43
C PHE A 27 5.43 -5.30 20.83
N THR A 28 6.11 -4.81 19.80
CA THR A 28 7.09 -5.60 19.02
C THR A 28 8.52 -5.17 19.27
N THR A 29 8.72 -4.03 19.93
CA THR A 29 10.03 -3.50 20.27
C THR A 29 10.35 -3.67 21.76
N GLU A 30 11.62 -3.93 22.08
CA GLU A 30 12.12 -4.05 23.46
C GLU A 30 11.88 -2.75 24.25
N GLU A 31 11.98 -1.61 23.57
CA GLU A 31 11.75 -0.28 24.13
C GLU A 31 10.27 -0.06 24.56
N GLU A 32 9.29 -0.45 23.74
CA GLU A 32 7.86 -0.37 24.10
C GLU A 32 7.52 -1.27 25.31
N ILE A 33 8.14 -2.46 25.39
CA ILE A 33 7.97 -3.38 26.52
C ILE A 33 8.49 -2.74 27.82
N HIS A 34 9.66 -2.10 27.78
CA HIS A 34 10.23 -1.41 28.95
C HIS A 34 9.35 -0.26 29.45
N TYR A 35 8.71 0.50 28.57
CA TYR A 35 7.78 1.56 28.98
C TYR A 35 6.45 1.01 29.51
N ALA A 36 5.94 -0.07 28.94
CA ALA A 36 4.77 -0.78 29.46
C ALA A 36 5.02 -1.30 30.89
N ASP A 37 6.18 -1.92 31.13
CA ASP A 37 6.59 -2.37 32.45
C ASP A 37 6.74 -1.19 33.42
N SER A 38 7.29 -0.07 32.98
CA SER A 38 7.40 1.16 33.78
C SER A 38 6.04 1.71 34.23
N VAL A 39 5.02 1.68 33.37
CA VAL A 39 3.65 2.04 33.73
C VAL A 39 3.07 1.06 34.75
N ARG A 40 3.32 -0.25 34.57
CA ARG A 40 2.87 -1.29 35.51
C ARG A 40 3.48 -1.10 36.89
N TYR A 41 4.78 -0.83 36.99
CA TYR A 41 5.46 -0.54 38.26
C TYR A 41 4.92 0.74 38.92
N ALA A 42 4.71 1.81 38.15
CA ALA A 42 4.17 3.06 38.67
C ALA A 42 2.74 2.88 39.20
N TYR A 43 1.92 2.07 38.52
CA TYR A 43 0.57 1.76 38.93
C TYR A 43 0.54 0.94 40.23
N ALA A 44 1.35 -0.11 40.33
CA ALA A 44 1.46 -0.91 41.55
C ALA A 44 1.90 -0.06 42.75
N ALA A 45 2.88 0.83 42.57
CA ALA A 45 3.36 1.73 43.60
C ALA A 45 2.29 2.74 44.05
N TYR A 46 1.52 3.30 43.10
CA TYR A 46 0.40 4.18 43.42
C TYR A 46 -0.71 3.44 44.18
N MET A 47 -1.07 2.24 43.75
CA MET A 47 -2.11 1.44 44.41
C MET A 47 -1.72 1.06 45.83
N GLN A 48 -0.45 0.73 46.08
CA GLN A 48 0.06 0.47 47.42
C GLN A 48 -0.15 1.68 48.35
N VAL A 49 0.10 2.89 47.86
CA VAL A 49 -0.11 4.12 48.64
C VAL A 49 -1.59 4.33 48.91
N ILE A 50 -2.45 4.20 47.89
CA ILE A 50 -3.90 4.42 48.05
C ILE A 50 -4.54 3.42 49.01
N ARG A 51 -4.02 2.19 49.13
CA ARG A 51 -4.50 1.22 50.13
C ARG A 51 -4.35 1.68 51.57
N GLU A 52 -3.45 2.62 51.85
CA GLU A 52 -3.29 3.20 53.19
C GLU A 52 -4.32 4.30 53.47
N ALA A 53 -5.04 4.78 52.46
CA ALA A 53 -5.99 5.87 52.60
C ALA A 53 -7.01 5.62 53.71
N PRO A 54 -7.70 4.45 53.83
CA PRO A 54 -8.70 4.23 54.87
C PRO A 54 -8.17 4.37 56.29
N LEU A 55 -6.88 4.05 56.52
CA LEU A 55 -6.22 4.20 57.81
C LEU A 55 -5.90 5.67 58.10
N VAL A 56 -5.32 6.37 57.11
CA VAL A 56 -4.96 7.79 57.23
C VAL A 56 -6.21 8.69 57.36
N TRP A 57 -7.33 8.30 56.76
CA TRP A 57 -8.61 9.00 56.88
C TRP A 57 -9.17 9.02 58.32
N GLN A 58 -8.74 8.08 59.17
CA GLN A 58 -9.10 8.04 60.59
C GLN A 58 -8.20 8.94 61.46
N GLU A 59 -7.11 9.46 60.91
CA GLU A 59 -6.17 10.33 61.61
C GLU A 59 -6.58 11.82 61.55
N GLY A 60 -5.80 12.69 62.19
CA GLY A 60 -6.00 14.14 62.18
C GLY A 60 -5.76 14.81 60.81
N PHE A 61 -6.23 16.04 60.66
CA PHE A 61 -6.12 16.81 59.41
C PHE A 61 -4.68 16.96 58.90
N ASP A 62 -3.73 17.17 59.79
CA ASP A 62 -2.31 17.35 59.44
C ASP A 62 -1.72 16.08 58.84
N ALA A 63 -2.07 14.91 59.38
CA ALA A 63 -1.57 13.64 58.89
C ALA A 63 -2.15 13.29 57.50
N ARG A 64 -3.44 13.57 57.27
CA ARG A 64 -4.07 13.42 55.95
C ARG A 64 -3.43 14.30 54.89
N THR A 65 -3.18 15.57 55.23
CA THR A 65 -2.57 16.55 54.34
C THR A 65 -1.14 16.16 54.00
N SER A 66 -0.35 15.78 55.02
CA SER A 66 1.03 15.32 54.85
C SER A 66 1.13 14.07 53.97
N TRP A 67 0.27 13.08 54.20
CA TRP A 67 0.22 11.86 53.39
C TRP A 67 -0.19 12.15 51.94
N TYR A 68 -1.18 13.03 51.72
CA TYR A 68 -1.64 13.38 50.38
C TYR A 68 -0.53 14.05 49.55
N PHE A 69 0.03 15.17 50.04
CA PHE A 69 1.04 15.93 49.29
C PHE A 69 2.40 15.22 49.26
N GLY A 70 2.78 14.52 50.34
CA GLY A 70 4.07 13.84 50.44
C GLY A 70 4.15 12.51 49.70
N ARG A 71 3.02 11.80 49.59
CA ARG A 71 2.99 10.45 49.03
C ARG A 71 1.96 10.28 47.93
N ALA A 72 0.67 10.40 48.21
CA ALA A 72 -0.39 10.06 47.25
C ALA A 72 -0.24 10.84 45.93
N GLN A 73 -0.07 12.16 46.02
CA GLN A 73 0.13 13.02 44.86
C GLN A 73 1.45 12.73 44.13
N LYS A 74 2.51 12.40 44.86
CA LYS A 74 3.82 12.08 44.27
C LYS A 74 3.74 10.83 43.39
N TYR A 75 3.18 9.73 43.91
CA TYR A 75 3.05 8.48 43.15
C TYR A 75 2.00 8.59 42.04
N PHE A 76 0.94 9.39 42.23
CA PHE A 76 0.01 9.72 41.15
C PHE A 76 0.70 10.45 39.99
N ASN A 77 1.52 11.47 40.30
CA ASN A 77 2.26 12.20 39.29
C ASN A 77 3.27 11.30 38.56
N TYR A 78 3.91 10.38 39.28
CA TYR A 78 4.80 9.39 38.68
C TYR A 78 4.05 8.49 37.68
N LEU A 79 2.92 7.91 38.08
CA LEU A 79 2.05 7.11 37.19
C LEU A 79 1.61 7.92 35.96
N ARG A 80 1.13 9.15 36.18
CA ARG A 80 0.69 10.03 35.11
C ARG A 80 1.79 10.28 34.08
N ASN A 81 3.01 10.56 34.55
CA ASN A 81 4.15 10.80 33.68
C ASN A 81 4.55 9.55 32.90
N SER A 82 4.55 8.37 33.53
CA SER A 82 4.83 7.10 32.83
C SER A 82 3.81 6.81 31.73
N ILE A 83 2.51 7.04 31.98
CA ILE A 83 1.45 6.88 30.97
C ILE A 83 1.64 7.88 29.81
N ALA A 84 1.95 9.14 30.13
CA ALA A 84 2.19 10.17 29.12
C ALA A 84 3.39 9.82 28.24
N HIS A 85 4.46 9.27 28.82
CA HIS A 85 5.66 8.86 28.10
C HIS A 85 5.39 7.68 27.16
N LEU A 86 4.69 6.64 27.64
CA LEU A 86 4.29 5.50 26.81
C LEU A 86 3.41 5.96 25.63
N THR A 87 2.48 6.89 25.90
CA THR A 87 1.58 7.45 24.87
C THR A 87 2.34 8.22 23.81
N ASP A 88 3.30 9.08 24.20
CA ASP A 88 4.11 9.86 23.26
C ASP A 88 4.97 8.95 22.36
N ILE A 89 5.59 7.93 22.92
CA ILE A 89 6.40 6.98 22.15
C ILE A 89 5.55 6.18 21.18
N SER A 90 4.41 5.65 21.65
CA SER A 90 3.48 4.93 20.78
C SER A 90 3.01 5.80 19.60
N GLN A 91 2.69 7.08 19.85
CA GLN A 91 2.31 8.00 18.78
C GLN A 91 3.47 8.30 17.81
N ARG A 92 4.70 8.45 18.31
CA ARG A 92 5.89 8.64 17.48
C ARG A 92 6.17 7.44 16.59
N GLU A 93 6.09 6.23 17.13
CA GLU A 93 6.31 4.99 16.37
C GLU A 93 5.20 4.76 15.33
N LEU A 94 3.93 5.01 15.67
CA LEU A 94 2.83 4.95 14.70
C LEU A 94 3.04 5.92 13.53
N ARG A 95 3.44 7.16 13.82
CA ARG A 95 3.75 8.15 12.78
C ARG A 95 4.92 7.70 11.91
N ARG A 96 6.03 7.28 12.53
CA ARG A 96 7.23 6.80 11.82
C ARG A 96 6.91 5.61 10.92
N ASN A 97 6.17 4.64 11.43
CA ASN A 97 5.76 3.46 10.68
C ASN A 97 4.86 3.85 9.50
N SER A 98 3.95 4.81 9.68
CA SER A 98 3.10 5.32 8.60
C SER A 98 3.92 5.99 7.47
N GLU A 99 4.88 6.84 7.83
CA GLU A 99 5.79 7.50 6.87
C GLU A 99 6.69 6.50 6.13
N MET A 100 7.21 5.50 6.84
CA MET A 100 8.00 4.42 6.24
C MET A 100 7.16 3.54 5.30
N MET A 101 5.91 3.24 5.65
CA MET A 101 5.00 2.48 4.80
C MET A 101 4.71 3.23 3.50
N GLU A 102 4.41 4.53 3.56
CA GLU A 102 4.14 5.35 2.37
C GLU A 102 5.33 5.40 1.41
N SER A 103 6.53 5.69 1.94
CA SER A 103 7.76 5.78 1.14
C SER A 103 8.18 4.43 0.54
N THR A 104 8.05 3.35 1.29
CA THR A 104 8.35 1.98 0.81
C THR A 104 7.36 1.54 -0.26
N PHE A 105 6.07 1.84 -0.06
CA PHE A 105 5.01 1.53 -1.02
C PHE A 105 5.22 2.26 -2.35
N PHE A 106 5.49 3.58 -2.31
CA PHE A 106 5.76 4.37 -3.50
C PHE A 106 6.97 3.86 -4.28
N ARG A 107 8.07 3.54 -3.58
CA ARG A 107 9.28 3.00 -4.20
C ARG A 107 9.08 1.59 -4.78
N SER A 108 8.24 0.76 -4.15
CA SER A 108 7.90 -0.57 -4.66
C SER A 108 6.96 -0.54 -5.86
N MET A 109 6.10 0.47 -5.98
CA MET A 109 5.15 0.62 -7.10
C MET A 109 5.79 1.20 -8.36
N MET A 110 6.80 2.05 -8.22
CA MET A 110 7.46 2.73 -9.35
C MET A 110 7.85 1.80 -10.51
N PRO A 111 8.49 0.62 -10.31
CA PRO A 111 8.81 -0.28 -11.42
C PRO A 111 7.57 -0.83 -12.13
N ALA A 112 6.46 -1.08 -11.40
CA ALA A 112 5.23 -1.57 -12.00
C ALA A 112 4.55 -0.52 -12.88
N VAL A 113 4.48 0.73 -12.41
CA VAL A 113 3.92 1.85 -13.19
C VAL A 113 4.77 2.13 -14.43
N ALA A 114 6.11 2.13 -14.29
CA ALA A 114 7.01 2.29 -15.42
C ALA A 114 6.82 1.18 -16.47
N ALA A 115 6.68 -0.07 -16.04
CA ALA A 115 6.43 -1.20 -16.94
C ALA A 115 5.09 -1.06 -17.70
N LEU A 116 4.04 -0.57 -17.05
CA LEU A 116 2.75 -0.32 -17.72
C LEU A 116 2.87 0.75 -18.80
N ILE A 117 3.57 1.85 -18.52
CA ILE A 117 3.77 2.94 -19.49
C ILE A 117 4.57 2.44 -20.68
N VAL A 118 5.68 1.74 -20.43
CA VAL A 118 6.49 1.14 -21.50
C VAL A 118 5.67 0.13 -22.30
N GLY A 119 4.87 -0.71 -21.63
CA GLY A 119 3.98 -1.66 -22.28
C GLY A 119 2.97 -0.98 -23.20
N LEU A 120 2.35 0.12 -22.76
CA LEU A 120 1.44 0.90 -23.59
C LEU A 120 2.13 1.48 -24.83
N ILE A 121 3.33 2.03 -24.66
CA ILE A 121 4.14 2.56 -25.78
C ILE A 121 4.45 1.44 -26.78
N VAL A 122 4.89 0.27 -26.29
CA VAL A 122 5.20 -0.88 -27.14
C VAL A 122 3.95 -1.36 -27.89
N ILE A 123 2.79 -1.42 -27.25
CA ILE A 123 1.52 -1.79 -27.92
C ILE A 123 1.18 -0.80 -29.03
N LEU A 124 1.31 0.50 -28.78
CA LEU A 124 1.04 1.53 -29.78
C LEU A 124 2.01 1.45 -30.97
N LEU A 125 3.31 1.29 -30.69
CA LEU A 125 4.32 1.14 -31.73
C LEU A 125 4.11 -0.15 -32.54
N PHE A 126 3.82 -1.26 -31.86
CA PHE A 126 3.56 -2.53 -32.52
C PHE A 126 2.31 -2.45 -33.40
N ASN A 127 1.23 -1.82 -32.92
CA ASN A 127 0.03 -1.61 -33.73
C ASN A 127 0.32 -0.76 -34.97
N SER A 128 1.08 0.34 -34.80
CA SER A 128 1.50 1.18 -35.91
C SER A 128 2.37 0.43 -36.91
N PHE A 129 3.30 -0.39 -36.42
CA PHE A 129 4.19 -1.21 -37.24
C PHE A 129 3.40 -2.20 -38.10
N ILE A 130 2.51 -2.99 -37.49
CA ILE A 130 1.66 -3.95 -38.22
C ILE A 130 0.79 -3.23 -39.24
N ASN A 131 0.22 -2.08 -38.90
CA ASN A 131 -0.63 -1.34 -39.81
C ASN A 131 0.15 -0.81 -41.03
N TYR A 132 1.31 -0.21 -40.79
CA TYR A 132 2.13 0.38 -41.84
C TYR A 132 2.77 -0.67 -42.75
N TYR A 133 3.41 -1.68 -42.18
CA TYR A 133 4.22 -2.64 -42.94
C TYR A 133 3.43 -3.86 -43.44
N LEU A 134 2.33 -4.26 -42.80
CA LEU A 134 1.57 -5.44 -43.23
C LEU A 134 0.19 -5.07 -43.81
N ILE A 135 -0.64 -4.38 -43.02
CA ILE A 135 -2.04 -4.16 -43.40
C ILE A 135 -2.16 -3.22 -44.60
N SER A 136 -1.40 -2.11 -44.62
CA SER A 136 -1.49 -1.12 -45.69
C SER A 136 -1.05 -1.69 -47.06
N PRO A 137 0.09 -2.38 -47.18
CA PRO A 137 0.48 -3.03 -48.44
C PRO A 137 -0.53 -4.08 -48.91
N ILE A 138 -1.02 -4.94 -48.02
CA ILE A 138 -2.04 -5.95 -48.36
C ILE A 138 -3.32 -5.30 -48.88
N ASN A 139 -3.77 -4.21 -48.25
CA ASN A 139 -4.94 -3.48 -48.72
C ASN A 139 -4.72 -2.86 -50.09
N LYS A 140 -3.55 -2.27 -50.35
CA LYS A 140 -3.16 -1.74 -51.66
C LYS A 140 -3.17 -2.84 -52.72
N MET A 141 -2.54 -3.99 -52.45
CA MET A 141 -2.54 -5.15 -53.36
C MET A 141 -3.95 -5.62 -53.69
N ASN A 142 -4.79 -5.80 -52.67
CA ASN A 142 -6.18 -6.21 -52.84
C ASN A 142 -6.98 -5.20 -53.68
N GLN A 143 -6.78 -3.90 -53.45
CA GLN A 143 -7.48 -2.86 -54.18
C GLN A 143 -7.05 -2.82 -55.66
N SER A 144 -5.75 -2.87 -55.96
CA SER A 144 -5.25 -2.92 -57.33
C SER A 144 -5.70 -4.18 -58.07
N LEU A 145 -5.74 -5.33 -57.40
CA LEU A 145 -6.23 -6.57 -58.00
C LEU A 145 -7.73 -6.50 -58.32
N ARG A 146 -8.53 -5.92 -57.42
CA ARG A 146 -9.97 -5.66 -57.67
C ARG A 146 -10.17 -4.70 -58.84
N ASP A 147 -9.34 -3.67 -58.95
CA ASP A 147 -9.39 -2.69 -60.03
C ASP A 147 -9.06 -3.32 -61.39
N PHE A 148 -8.05 -4.20 -61.44
CA PHE A 148 -7.76 -5.01 -62.63
C PHE A 148 -8.94 -5.91 -62.99
N SER A 149 -9.49 -6.65 -62.02
CA SER A 149 -10.58 -7.60 -62.27
C SER A 149 -11.86 -6.92 -62.75
N LYS A 150 -12.23 -5.76 -62.19
CA LYS A 150 -13.51 -5.08 -62.47
C LYS A 150 -13.44 -4.12 -63.65
N TYR A 151 -12.33 -3.38 -63.76
CA TYR A 151 -12.22 -2.26 -64.69
C TYR A 151 -11.14 -2.49 -65.76
N GLY A 152 -10.41 -3.61 -65.71
CA GLY A 152 -9.33 -3.92 -66.64
C GLY A 152 -8.09 -3.04 -66.47
N LYS A 153 -7.98 -2.29 -65.36
CA LYS A 153 -6.85 -1.40 -65.10
C LYS A 153 -5.55 -2.17 -64.88
N ASP A 154 -4.42 -1.57 -65.24
CA ASP A 154 -3.12 -2.18 -65.01
C ASP A 154 -2.79 -2.29 -63.51
N TYR A 155 -2.26 -3.46 -63.11
CA TYR A 155 -1.76 -3.68 -61.76
C TYR A 155 -0.33 -3.14 -61.66
N ILE A 156 -0.16 -1.95 -61.08
CA ILE A 156 1.14 -1.28 -60.95
C ILE A 156 1.34 -0.93 -59.48
N LEU A 157 1.97 -1.84 -58.74
CA LEU A 157 2.37 -1.62 -57.34
C LEU A 157 3.86 -1.95 -57.18
N TYR A 158 4.60 -0.99 -56.65
CA TYR A 158 6.00 -1.17 -56.27
C TYR A 158 6.09 -0.99 -54.77
N PHE A 159 6.54 -2.03 -54.09
CA PHE A 159 6.97 -1.96 -52.70
C PHE A 159 8.48 -1.72 -52.71
N SER A 160 8.98 -0.96 -51.75
CA SER A 160 10.40 -0.60 -51.63
C SER A 160 11.17 -1.56 -50.73
N GLU A 161 10.50 -2.59 -50.24
CA GLU A 161 10.91 -3.45 -49.13
C GLU A 161 11.06 -4.87 -49.68
N ASP A 162 12.29 -5.40 -49.65
CA ASP A 162 12.65 -6.75 -50.12
C ASP A 162 12.26 -7.80 -49.07
N ASP A 163 10.94 -7.94 -48.88
CA ASP A 163 10.31 -8.85 -47.91
C ASP A 163 9.29 -9.79 -48.58
N GLU A 164 8.66 -10.68 -47.79
CA GLU A 164 7.72 -11.66 -48.31
C GLU A 164 6.48 -11.03 -48.98
N LEU A 165 6.17 -9.75 -48.69
CA LEU A 165 5.07 -9.04 -49.34
C LEU A 165 5.47 -8.54 -50.74
N GLU A 166 6.74 -8.22 -50.97
CA GLU A 166 7.25 -7.94 -52.31
C GLU A 166 7.25 -9.21 -53.18
N ASP A 167 7.70 -10.34 -52.64
CA ASP A 167 7.61 -11.64 -53.33
C ASP A 167 6.17 -11.97 -53.74
N LEU A 168 5.22 -11.78 -52.81
CA LEU A 168 3.80 -11.98 -53.08
C LEU A 168 3.29 -11.02 -54.17
N ASN A 169 3.66 -9.74 -54.10
CA ASN A 169 3.27 -8.73 -55.09
C ASN A 169 3.80 -9.07 -56.48
N ASN A 170 5.03 -9.56 -56.58
CA ASN A 170 5.65 -9.96 -57.85
C ASN A 170 4.95 -11.21 -58.43
N ALA A 171 4.66 -12.21 -57.60
CA ALA A 171 3.87 -13.37 -58.04
C ALA A 171 2.46 -12.97 -58.55
N ILE A 172 1.81 -11.99 -57.89
CA ILE A 172 0.51 -11.47 -58.36
C ILE A 172 0.65 -10.74 -59.71
N LYS A 173 1.72 -9.95 -59.91
CA LYS A 173 1.98 -9.27 -61.19
C LYS A 173 2.11 -10.27 -62.34
N ASP A 174 2.92 -11.32 -62.16
CA ASP A 174 3.16 -12.33 -63.18
C ASP A 174 1.85 -12.99 -63.62
N ILE A 175 0.99 -13.36 -62.67
CA ILE A 175 -0.33 -13.95 -62.95
C ILE A 175 -1.26 -12.97 -63.68
N VAL A 176 -1.25 -11.68 -63.29
CA VAL A 176 -2.05 -10.64 -63.96
C VAL A 176 -1.60 -10.43 -65.39
N GLU A 177 -0.29 -10.40 -65.65
CA GLU A 177 0.28 -10.27 -66.99
C GLU A 177 -0.06 -11.47 -67.88
N GLU A 178 0.10 -12.69 -67.38
CA GLU A 178 -0.29 -13.90 -68.10
C GLU A 178 -1.79 -13.89 -68.43
N SER A 179 -2.64 -13.49 -67.48
CA SER A 179 -4.09 -13.36 -67.70
C SER A 179 -4.42 -12.35 -68.81
N LYS A 180 -3.70 -11.23 -68.91
CA LYS A 180 -3.90 -10.25 -69.99
C LYS A 180 -3.51 -10.83 -71.35
N LEU A 181 -2.35 -11.51 -71.43
CA LEU A 181 -1.88 -12.14 -72.66
C LEU A 181 -2.87 -13.21 -73.16
N LEU A 182 -3.47 -13.99 -72.25
CA LEU A 182 -4.49 -14.97 -72.58
C LEU A 182 -5.79 -14.32 -73.09
N LYS A 183 -6.23 -13.21 -72.49
CA LYS A 183 -7.39 -12.45 -72.98
C LYS A 183 -7.14 -11.80 -74.34
N SER A 184 -5.91 -11.41 -74.66
CA SER A 184 -5.60 -10.77 -75.95
C SER A 184 -5.45 -11.75 -77.12
N LYS A 185 -5.25 -13.04 -76.85
CA LYS A 185 -5.15 -14.10 -77.87
C LYS A 185 -6.50 -14.71 -78.28
N LYS A 186 -7.59 -14.28 -77.66
CA LYS A 186 -8.95 -14.79 -77.88
C LYS A 186 -9.78 -13.75 -78.62
#